data_AF-T1II85-F1
#
_entry.id   AF-T1II85-F1
#
_cell.length_a   1.000
_cell.length_b   1.000
_cell.length_c   1.000
_cell.angle_alpha   90.00
_cell.angle_beta   90.00
_cell.angle_gamma   90.00
#
_symmetry.space_group_name_H-M   'P 1'
#
loop_
_entity.id
_entity.type
_entity.pdbx_description
1 polymer ?
#
loop_
_entity_poly.entity_id
_entity_poly.type
_entity_poly.pdbx_seq_one_letter_code
_entity_poly.pdbx_strand_id
1 'polypeptide(L)'
;MTDVTATLVPLSDKLYKHLTHFTEAYLIGPKKFCFPKNGPLIVANIQHFKARDDDVCVVTFPKTGTTWMQEIVYLLSINLDFERAKSNIRETVLPYVDINVWEEPLDDFIEFTNNLPSPRLLKFHLCYSLLPPDVKKRCKDQEKVIKEVAAFLNLPVDKEGIKQIANHCKFDNMKHNTTVNKSDWDEMLYQKEFKFMRKGIVGNWRTEMSPELITKIDKWIFDQTIDTPDLRDILY
;
A
#
# COMPACT_ATOMS: atom_id res chain seq x y z
N MET A 1 -11.86 6.20 23.93
CA MET A 1 -11.04 6.84 22.88
C MET A 1 -9.69 7.11 23.49
N THR A 2 -8.62 6.54 22.95
CA THR A 2 -7.25 6.92 23.35
C THR A 2 -6.90 8.21 22.63
N ASP A 3 -6.67 9.29 23.37
CA ASP A 3 -6.15 10.53 22.80
C ASP A 3 -4.81 10.24 22.12
N VAL A 4 -4.81 10.22 20.79
CA VAL A 4 -3.60 9.97 20.01
C VAL A 4 -2.83 11.28 19.99
N THR A 5 -1.80 11.39 20.84
CA THR A 5 -0.94 12.58 20.88
C THR A 5 -0.19 12.76 19.57
N ALA A 6 -0.33 13.93 18.94
CA ALA A 6 0.45 14.35 17.78
C ALA A 6 1.47 15.42 18.20
N THR A 7 2.75 15.18 17.93
CA THR A 7 3.84 16.13 18.25
C THR A 7 4.48 16.63 16.96
N LEU A 8 4.45 17.95 16.73
CA LEU A 8 5.15 18.57 15.61
C LEU A 8 6.66 18.38 15.76
N VAL A 9 7.32 17.99 14.67
CA VAL A 9 8.77 17.88 14.57
C VAL A 9 9.26 18.83 13.48
N PRO A 10 10.03 19.87 13.83
CA PRO A 10 10.63 20.74 12.83
C PRO A 10 11.62 19.93 11.98
N LEU A 11 11.49 20.02 10.66
CA LEU A 11 12.44 19.40 9.74
C LEU A 11 13.73 20.22 9.76
N SER A 12 14.88 19.55 9.83
CA SER A 12 16.16 20.26 9.68
C SER A 12 16.31 20.79 8.25
N ASP A 13 17.05 21.88 8.07
CA ASP A 13 17.40 22.43 6.73
C ASP A 13 18.02 21.36 5.80
N LYS A 14 18.73 20.38 6.38
CA LYS A 14 19.33 19.25 5.66
C LYS A 14 18.31 18.29 5.05
N LEU A 15 17.12 18.17 5.65
CA LEU A 15 16.00 17.35 5.19
C LEU A 15 15.10 18.13 4.22
N TYR A 16 14.87 19.42 4.48
CA TYR A 16 14.06 20.29 3.61
C TYR A 16 14.51 20.27 2.14
N LYS A 17 15.84 20.30 1.90
CA LYS A 17 16.39 20.28 0.53
C LYS A 17 16.06 19.01 -0.26
N HIS A 18 15.65 17.92 0.41
CA HIS A 18 15.32 16.64 -0.19
C HIS A 18 13.83 16.30 -0.15
N LEU A 19 13.03 17.05 0.62
CA LEU A 19 11.61 16.79 0.83
C LEU A 19 10.80 18.08 0.60
N THR A 20 10.88 18.64 -0.60
CA THR A 20 10.31 19.95 -0.95
C THR A 20 8.79 20.05 -0.77
N HIS A 21 8.08 18.92 -0.73
CA HIS A 21 6.62 18.84 -0.48
C HIS A 21 6.26 18.38 0.94
N PHE A 22 7.24 18.01 1.75
CA PHE A 22 7.07 17.61 3.15
C PHE A 22 7.52 18.78 4.01
N THR A 23 6.63 19.76 4.22
CA THR A 23 6.99 21.01 4.91
C THR A 23 6.91 20.90 6.43
N GLU A 24 6.11 19.97 6.93
CA GLU A 24 5.89 19.70 8.35
C GLU A 24 5.82 18.19 8.59
N ALA A 25 6.29 17.76 9.76
CA ALA A 25 6.26 16.37 10.19
C ALA A 25 5.62 16.26 11.58
N TYR A 26 4.74 15.28 11.78
CA TYR A 26 4.12 14.98 13.06
C TYR A 26 4.48 13.56 13.49
N LEU A 27 4.92 13.40 14.74
CA LEU A 27 5.05 12.09 15.39
C LEU A 27 3.76 11.79 16.13
N ILE A 28 3.10 10.71 15.73
CA ILE A 28 1.76 10.36 16.22
C ILE A 28 1.79 9.00 16.93
N GLY A 29 1.19 8.96 18.12
CA GLY A 29 1.03 7.75 18.93
C GLY A 29 2.30 7.28 19.65
N PRO A 30 2.22 6.19 20.44
CA PRO A 30 3.29 5.73 21.34
C PRO A 30 4.55 5.28 20.60
N LYS A 31 4.39 4.78 19.36
CA LYS A 31 5.51 4.37 18.48
C LYS A 31 6.06 5.53 17.65
N LYS A 32 5.52 6.75 17.81
CA LYS A 32 5.97 7.97 17.13
C LYS A 32 6.04 7.80 15.61
N PHE A 33 4.93 7.37 15.00
CA PHE A 33 4.86 7.26 13.55
C PHE A 33 4.93 8.65 12.92
N CYS A 34 5.78 8.79 11.88
CA CYS A 34 5.99 10.06 11.20
C CYS A 34 4.93 10.26 10.09
N PHE A 35 4.18 11.34 10.18
CA PHE A 35 3.21 11.77 9.17
C PHE A 35 3.55 13.17 8.66
N PRO A 36 3.18 13.51 7.41
CA PRO A 36 3.23 14.89 6.90
C PRO A 36 2.19 15.77 7.59
N LYS A 37 2.12 17.04 7.16
CA LYS A 37 1.21 18.09 7.63
C LYS A 37 -0.20 17.61 8.02
N ASN A 38 -0.85 16.82 7.16
CA ASN A 38 -2.25 16.39 7.37
C ASN A 38 -2.40 15.12 8.23
N GLY A 39 -1.30 14.57 8.74
CA GLY A 39 -1.28 13.38 9.59
C GLY A 39 -2.26 13.40 10.76
N PRO A 40 -2.25 14.45 11.61
CA PRO A 40 -3.14 14.53 12.77
C PRO A 40 -4.62 14.44 12.38
N LEU A 41 -5.01 15.10 11.30
CA LEU A 41 -6.38 15.08 10.84
C LEU A 41 -6.78 13.71 10.29
N ILE A 42 -5.92 13.04 9.51
CA ILE A 42 -6.21 11.69 9.01
C ILE A 42 -6.42 10.71 10.16
N VAL A 43 -5.58 10.81 11.20
CA VAL A 43 -5.69 9.97 12.39
C VAL A 43 -6.96 10.28 13.21
N ALA A 44 -7.43 11.53 13.22
CA ALA A 44 -8.72 11.88 13.79
C ALA A 44 -9.88 11.33 12.96
N ASN A 45 -9.87 11.56 11.65
CA ASN A 45 -10.95 11.20 10.74
C ASN A 45 -11.15 9.68 10.63
N ILE A 46 -10.06 8.90 10.65
CA ILE A 46 -10.14 7.43 10.58
C ILE A 46 -10.85 6.82 11.80
N GLN A 47 -10.94 7.53 12.93
CA GLN A 47 -11.71 7.05 14.10
C GLN A 47 -13.23 6.98 13.81
N HIS A 48 -13.71 7.66 12.76
CA HIS A 48 -15.11 7.62 12.33
C HIS A 48 -15.40 6.51 11.31
N PHE A 49 -14.39 5.75 10.88
CA PHE A 49 -14.59 4.60 9.99
C PHE A 49 -15.34 3.48 10.72
N LYS A 50 -16.41 2.97 10.10
CA LYS A 50 -17.23 1.88 10.64
C LYS A 50 -16.88 0.58 9.91
N ALA A 51 -16.08 -0.27 10.56
CA ALA A 51 -15.76 -1.59 10.03
C ALA A 51 -17.01 -2.48 9.94
N ARG A 52 -17.07 -3.35 8.93
CA ARG A 52 -18.09 -4.38 8.72
C ARG A 52 -17.42 -5.76 8.72
N ASP A 53 -18.19 -6.79 9.07
CA ASP A 53 -17.69 -8.18 9.14
C ASP A 53 -17.26 -8.74 7.78
N ASP A 54 -17.72 -8.13 6.69
CA ASP A 54 -17.44 -8.51 5.30
C ASP A 54 -16.49 -7.54 4.57
N ASP A 55 -15.82 -6.64 5.30
CA ASP A 55 -14.79 -5.78 4.72
C ASP A 55 -13.52 -6.57 4.39
N VAL A 56 -12.96 -6.34 3.21
CA VAL A 56 -11.68 -6.90 2.78
C VAL A 56 -10.64 -5.78 2.69
N CYS A 57 -9.65 -5.81 3.58
CA CYS A 57 -8.64 -4.76 3.70
C CYS A 57 -7.27 -5.18 3.13
N VAL A 58 -6.78 -4.45 2.11
CA VAL A 58 -5.40 -4.53 1.61
C VAL A 58 -4.54 -3.52 2.36
N VAL A 59 -3.75 -3.98 3.34
CA VAL A 59 -2.92 -3.13 4.20
C VAL A 59 -1.43 -3.34 3.89
N THR A 60 -0.70 -2.29 3.53
CA THR A 60 0.71 -2.40 3.09
C THR A 60 1.54 -1.17 3.44
N PHE A 61 2.85 -1.28 3.64
CA PHE A 61 3.69 -0.07 3.66
C PHE A 61 3.77 0.54 2.23
N PRO A 62 3.89 1.87 2.07
CA PRO A 62 3.98 2.47 0.73
C PRO A 62 5.02 1.81 -0.16
N LYS A 63 4.61 1.54 -1.42
CA LYS A 63 5.44 0.97 -2.49
C LYS A 63 5.84 -0.50 -2.31
N THR A 64 5.15 -1.29 -1.47
CA THR A 64 5.40 -2.72 -1.29
C THR A 64 4.44 -3.64 -2.07
N GLY A 65 3.97 -3.22 -3.25
CA GLY A 65 3.13 -4.07 -4.12
C GLY A 65 1.62 -3.96 -3.90
N THR A 66 1.14 -2.88 -3.28
CA THR A 66 -0.29 -2.67 -2.99
C THR A 66 -1.17 -2.78 -4.23
N THR A 67 -0.82 -2.10 -5.32
CA THR A 67 -1.60 -2.11 -6.58
C THR A 67 -1.73 -3.51 -7.17
N TRP A 68 -0.69 -4.34 -7.05
CA TRP A 68 -0.72 -5.73 -7.49
C TRP A 68 -1.71 -6.56 -6.65
N MET A 69 -1.68 -6.42 -5.32
CA MET A 69 -2.63 -7.12 -4.45
C MET A 69 -4.07 -6.62 -4.62
N GLN A 70 -4.27 -5.32 -4.79
CA GLN A 70 -5.58 -4.72 -5.10
C GLN A 70 -6.19 -5.34 -6.37
N GLU A 71 -5.38 -5.54 -7.42
CA GLU A 71 -5.83 -6.15 -8.67
C GLU A 71 -6.29 -7.60 -8.48
N ILE A 72 -5.51 -8.41 -7.77
CA ILE A 72 -5.83 -9.81 -7.48
C ILE A 72 -7.14 -9.91 -6.68
N VAL A 73 -7.24 -9.16 -5.58
CA VAL A 73 -8.43 -9.17 -4.72
C VAL A 73 -9.67 -8.72 -5.51
N TYR A 74 -9.54 -7.68 -6.33
CA TYR A 74 -10.65 -7.20 -7.13
C TYR A 74 -11.10 -8.24 -8.17
N LEU A 75 -10.19 -8.80 -8.96
CA LEU A 75 -10.53 -9.79 -9.99
C LEU A 75 -11.24 -11.00 -9.40
N LEU A 76 -10.78 -11.48 -8.23
CA LEU A 76 -11.45 -12.54 -7.49
C LEU A 76 -12.87 -12.12 -7.08
N SER A 77 -13.03 -10.91 -6.53
CA SER A 77 -14.33 -10.42 -6.03
C SER A 77 -15.41 -10.26 -7.10
N ILE A 78 -15.01 -10.03 -8.36
CA ILE A 78 -15.93 -9.89 -9.50
C ILE A 78 -16.00 -11.15 -10.35
N ASN A 79 -15.55 -12.29 -9.82
CA ASN A 79 -15.56 -13.57 -10.51
C ASN A 79 -14.88 -13.52 -11.89
N LEU A 80 -13.73 -12.84 -11.96
CA LEU A 80 -12.88 -12.71 -13.14
C LEU A 80 -13.58 -12.05 -14.34
N ASP A 81 -14.53 -11.16 -14.10
CA ASP A 81 -15.10 -10.30 -15.15
C ASP A 81 -14.08 -9.23 -15.60
N PHE A 82 -13.20 -9.62 -16.53
CA PHE A 82 -12.14 -8.76 -17.07
C PHE A 82 -12.67 -7.54 -17.83
N GLU A 83 -13.89 -7.60 -18.39
CA GLU A 83 -14.49 -6.46 -19.07
C GLU A 83 -14.91 -5.40 -18.05
N ARG A 84 -15.59 -5.82 -16.98
CA ARG A 84 -15.87 -4.94 -15.83
C ARG A 84 -14.60 -4.37 -15.20
N ALA A 85 -13.50 -5.12 -15.18
CA ALA A 85 -12.22 -4.65 -14.66
C ALA A 85 -11.56 -3.56 -15.51
N LYS A 86 -11.79 -3.54 -16.82
CA LYS A 86 -11.28 -2.49 -17.72
C LYS A 86 -12.03 -1.17 -17.60
N SER A 87 -13.29 -1.21 -17.16
CA SER A 87 -14.14 -0.01 -17.05
C SER A 87 -14.04 0.70 -15.69
N ASN A 88 -13.49 0.04 -14.67
CA ASN A 88 -13.44 0.58 -13.30
C ASN A 88 -12.01 0.95 -12.90
N ILE A 89 -11.79 2.23 -12.62
CA ILE A 89 -10.54 2.73 -12.04
C ILE A 89 -10.35 2.12 -10.65
N ARG A 90 -9.16 1.61 -10.35
CA ARG A 90 -8.91 0.82 -9.14
C ARG A 90 -9.21 1.59 -7.85
N GLU A 91 -8.95 2.89 -7.83
CA GLU A 91 -9.21 3.79 -6.70
C GLU A 91 -10.70 4.01 -6.40
N THR A 92 -11.61 3.85 -7.37
CA THR A 92 -13.06 4.04 -7.15
C THR A 92 -13.71 2.81 -6.52
N VAL A 93 -13.12 1.63 -6.76
CA VAL A 93 -13.63 0.34 -6.27
C VAL A 93 -12.84 -0.19 -5.06
N LEU A 94 -11.61 0.29 -4.86
CA LEU A 94 -10.79 0.06 -3.67
C LEU A 94 -10.32 1.40 -3.10
N PRO A 95 -11.20 2.15 -2.40
CA PRO A 95 -10.83 3.44 -1.84
C PRO A 95 -9.65 3.31 -0.88
N TYR A 96 -8.77 4.31 -0.95
CA TYR A 96 -7.59 4.42 -0.12
C TYR A 96 -7.96 5.22 1.14
N VAL A 97 -8.31 4.50 2.20
CA VAL A 97 -9.01 5.05 3.38
C VAL A 97 -8.14 5.99 4.22
N ASP A 98 -6.81 5.82 4.17
CA ASP A 98 -5.84 6.64 4.91
C ASP A 98 -4.97 7.53 3.99
N ILE A 99 -5.35 7.75 2.72
CA ILE A 99 -4.73 8.81 1.91
C ILE A 99 -5.55 10.10 1.94
N ASN A 100 -5.00 11.08 2.65
CA ASN A 100 -5.07 12.49 2.28
C ASN A 100 -3.88 13.25 2.89
N VAL A 101 -2.73 12.58 2.92
CA VAL A 101 -1.53 13.06 3.60
C VAL A 101 -0.88 14.26 2.89
N TRP A 102 -1.30 14.58 1.67
CA TRP A 102 -0.63 15.53 0.77
C TRP A 102 -1.53 16.64 0.21
N GLU A 103 -2.86 16.49 0.26
CA GLU A 103 -3.85 17.46 -0.27
C GLU A 103 -4.90 17.81 0.79
N GLU A 104 -5.65 18.89 0.55
CA GLU A 104 -6.77 19.29 1.43
C GLU A 104 -7.69 18.07 1.68
N PRO A 105 -8.05 17.81 2.94
CA PRO A 105 -8.88 16.68 3.29
C PRO A 105 -10.24 16.86 2.63
N LEU A 106 -10.65 15.92 1.78
CA LEU A 106 -12.06 15.76 1.45
C LEU A 106 -12.75 15.24 2.71
N ASP A 107 -13.37 16.15 3.47
CA ASP A 107 -14.10 15.86 4.71
C ASP A 107 -15.12 14.70 4.53
N ASP A 108 -15.57 14.45 3.30
CA ASP A 108 -16.53 13.40 2.94
C ASP A 108 -15.92 12.03 2.62
N PHE A 109 -14.60 11.80 2.63
CA PHE A 109 -14.06 10.51 2.13
C PHE A 109 -14.36 9.31 3.04
N ILE A 110 -14.35 9.51 4.36
CA ILE A 110 -14.76 8.48 5.32
C ILE A 110 -16.26 8.22 5.23
N GLU A 111 -17.06 9.26 5.03
CA GLU A 111 -18.50 9.13 4.82
C GLU A 111 -18.82 8.41 3.51
N PHE A 112 -18.18 8.78 2.41
CA PHE A 112 -18.23 8.07 1.13
C PHE A 112 -17.92 6.59 1.30
N THR A 113 -16.81 6.26 1.98
CA THR A 113 -16.40 4.87 2.24
C THR A 113 -17.42 4.13 3.11
N ASN A 114 -18.02 4.81 4.08
CA ASN A 114 -19.10 4.26 4.93
C ASN A 114 -20.39 4.00 4.15
N ASN A 115 -20.64 4.71 3.05
CA ASN A 115 -21.84 4.59 2.22
C ASN A 115 -21.70 3.59 1.04
N LEU A 116 -20.50 3.03 0.81
CA LEU A 116 -20.30 2.00 -0.22
C LEU A 116 -21.10 0.71 0.10
N PRO A 117 -21.64 0.03 -0.93
CA PRO A 117 -22.29 -1.26 -0.74
C PRO A 117 -21.30 -2.33 -0.27
N SER A 118 -21.82 -3.33 0.44
CA SER A 118 -21.06 -4.50 0.89
C SER A 118 -20.98 -5.58 -0.21
N PRO A 119 -19.90 -6.40 -0.26
CA PRO A 119 -18.68 -6.30 0.55
C PRO A 119 -17.77 -5.16 0.04
N ARG A 120 -17.11 -4.45 0.96
CA ARG A 120 -16.19 -3.36 0.59
C ARG A 120 -14.78 -3.88 0.46
N LEU A 121 -14.10 -3.48 -0.60
CA LEU A 121 -12.67 -3.70 -0.76
C LEU A 121 -11.95 -2.40 -0.40
N LEU A 122 -11.04 -2.42 0.56
CA LEU A 122 -10.44 -1.22 1.14
C LEU A 122 -8.92 -1.29 1.07
N LYS A 123 -8.27 -0.14 0.92
CA LYS A 123 -6.81 -0.04 0.94
C LYS A 123 -6.36 0.83 2.11
N PHE A 124 -5.31 0.36 2.78
CA PHE A 124 -4.62 1.09 3.84
C PHE A 124 -3.10 1.06 3.69
N HIS A 125 -2.43 2.10 4.18
CA HIS A 125 -0.99 2.17 4.36
C HIS A 125 -0.50 2.21 5.81
N LEU A 126 -1.40 1.87 6.75
CA LEU A 126 -1.08 1.73 8.16
C LEU A 126 0.08 0.73 8.42
N CYS A 127 0.83 1.00 9.48
CA CYS A 127 2.15 0.38 9.71
C CYS A 127 2.09 -1.14 9.96
N TYR A 128 3.04 -1.85 9.34
CA TYR A 128 3.27 -3.31 9.41
C TYR A 128 3.19 -3.93 10.82
N SER A 129 3.57 -3.16 11.85
CA SER A 129 3.55 -3.62 13.25
C SER A 129 2.15 -3.83 13.85
N LEU A 130 1.09 -3.56 13.08
CA LEU A 130 -0.31 -3.78 13.44
C LEU A 130 -0.90 -5.04 12.79
N LEU A 131 -0.13 -5.79 11.98
CA LEU A 131 -0.60 -6.99 11.28
C LEU A 131 -0.31 -8.28 12.07
N PRO A 132 -1.16 -9.33 11.96
CA PRO A 132 -0.94 -10.62 12.60
C PRO A 132 0.36 -11.34 12.15
N PRO A 133 1.00 -12.15 13.02
CA PRO A 133 2.25 -12.86 12.70
C PRO A 133 2.18 -13.76 11.45
N ASP A 134 1.01 -14.33 11.16
CA ASP A 134 0.83 -15.27 10.04
C ASP A 134 0.89 -14.60 8.65
N VAL A 135 0.69 -13.28 8.58
CA VAL A 135 0.77 -12.48 7.34
C VAL A 135 2.22 -12.21 6.92
N LYS A 136 3.21 -12.54 7.77
CA LYS A 136 4.62 -12.18 7.56
C LYS A 136 5.38 -13.11 6.61
N LYS A 137 4.74 -14.15 6.06
CA LYS A 137 5.38 -15.08 5.11
C LYS A 137 5.38 -14.52 3.68
N ARG A 138 6.57 -14.41 3.09
CA ARG A 138 6.75 -14.01 1.68
C ARG A 138 6.56 -15.22 0.77
N CYS A 139 5.65 -15.12 -0.19
CA CYS A 139 5.55 -16.10 -1.28
C CYS A 139 6.02 -15.47 -2.60
N LYS A 140 6.97 -16.12 -3.29
CA LYS A 140 7.45 -15.72 -4.62
C LYS A 140 6.62 -16.35 -5.76
N ASP A 141 5.76 -17.31 -5.43
CA ASP A 141 4.88 -17.99 -6.37
C ASP A 141 3.54 -17.25 -6.45
N GLN A 142 3.35 -16.54 -7.56
CA GLN A 142 2.14 -15.74 -7.81
C GLN A 142 0.87 -16.60 -7.83
N GLU A 143 0.90 -17.80 -8.41
CA GLU A 143 -0.27 -18.68 -8.44
C GLU A 143 -0.61 -19.18 -7.04
N LYS A 144 0.41 -19.47 -6.22
CA LYS A 144 0.21 -19.83 -4.82
C LYS A 144 -0.41 -18.67 -4.03
N VAL A 145 0.06 -17.43 -4.21
CA VAL A 145 -0.55 -16.25 -3.58
C VAL A 145 -2.01 -16.10 -3.99
N ILE A 146 -2.33 -16.23 -5.29
CA ILE A 146 -3.71 -16.13 -5.78
C ILE A 146 -4.59 -17.20 -5.12
N LYS A 147 -4.11 -18.45 -5.00
CA LYS A 147 -4.81 -19.54 -4.30
C LYS A 147 -5.03 -19.22 -2.82
N GLU A 148 -4.01 -18.73 -2.12
CA GLU A 148 -4.09 -18.38 -0.70
C GLU A 148 -5.06 -17.22 -0.45
N VAL A 149 -5.05 -16.20 -1.31
CA VAL A 149 -6.00 -15.08 -1.24
C VAL A 149 -7.42 -15.53 -1.55
N ALA A 150 -7.63 -16.36 -2.59
CA ALA A 150 -8.96 -16.88 -2.91
C ALA A 150 -9.52 -17.73 -1.76
N ALA A 151 -8.68 -18.59 -1.16
CA ALA A 151 -9.05 -19.38 0.00
C ALA A 151 -9.36 -18.50 1.22
N PHE A 152 -8.56 -17.47 1.48
CA PHE A 152 -8.79 -16.51 2.55
C PHE A 152 -10.12 -15.77 2.39
N LEU A 153 -10.49 -15.41 1.16
CA LEU A 153 -11.75 -14.73 0.83
C LEU A 153 -12.94 -15.69 0.70
N ASN A 154 -12.73 -17.01 0.82
CA ASN A 154 -13.73 -18.04 0.55
C ASN A 154 -14.37 -17.90 -0.84
N LEU A 155 -13.58 -17.53 -1.84
CA LEU A 155 -14.02 -17.36 -3.23
C LEU A 155 -13.55 -18.54 -4.08
N PRO A 156 -14.43 -19.11 -4.94
CA PRO A 156 -14.02 -20.17 -5.85
C PRO A 156 -13.07 -19.60 -6.91
N VAL A 157 -11.97 -20.32 -7.16
CA VAL A 157 -11.10 -20.07 -8.30
C VAL A 157 -10.54 -21.40 -8.79
N ASP A 158 -10.66 -21.66 -10.08
CA ASP A 158 -10.11 -22.86 -10.70
C ASP A 158 -8.70 -22.63 -11.24
N LYS A 159 -8.07 -23.70 -11.75
CA LYS A 159 -6.71 -23.63 -12.28
C LYS A 159 -6.57 -22.66 -13.44
N GLU A 160 -7.62 -22.48 -14.23
CA GLU A 160 -7.59 -21.57 -15.37
C GLU A 160 -7.71 -20.13 -14.91
N GLY A 161 -8.64 -19.83 -14.00
CA GLY A 161 -8.78 -18.52 -13.38
C GLY A 161 -7.51 -18.05 -12.67
N ILE A 162 -6.82 -18.96 -11.98
CA ILE A 162 -5.51 -18.66 -11.37
C ILE A 162 -4.49 -18.22 -12.43
N LYS A 163 -4.42 -18.93 -13.56
CA LYS A 163 -3.50 -18.58 -14.67
C LYS A 163 -3.89 -17.26 -15.33
N GLN A 164 -5.18 -17.01 -15.51
CA GLN A 164 -5.69 -15.76 -16.07
C GLN A 164 -5.33 -14.56 -15.18
N ILE A 165 -5.58 -14.66 -13.87
CA ILE A 165 -5.19 -13.63 -12.90
C ILE A 165 -3.66 -13.46 -12.90
N ALA A 166 -2.90 -14.56 -12.86
CA ALA A 166 -1.43 -14.50 -12.86
C ALA A 166 -0.90 -13.79 -14.11
N ASN A 167 -1.45 -14.12 -15.29
CA ASN A 167 -1.08 -13.49 -16.55
C ASN A 167 -1.46 -12.01 -16.58
N HIS A 168 -2.70 -11.65 -16.21
CA HIS A 168 -3.16 -10.25 -16.15
C HIS A 168 -2.30 -9.41 -15.21
N CYS A 169 -1.95 -9.97 -14.06
CA CYS A 169 -1.15 -9.30 -13.03
C CYS A 169 0.37 -9.35 -13.28
N LYS A 170 0.83 -9.77 -14.48
CA LYS A 170 2.24 -9.60 -14.87
C LYS A 170 2.59 -8.12 -14.93
N PHE A 171 3.82 -7.78 -14.53
CA PHE A 171 4.26 -6.40 -14.46
C PHE A 171 4.05 -5.63 -15.78
N ASP A 172 4.47 -6.20 -16.91
CA ASP A 172 4.32 -5.54 -18.22
C ASP A 172 2.85 -5.30 -18.59
N ASN A 173 1.97 -6.27 -18.31
CA ASN A 173 0.55 -6.12 -18.57
C ASN A 173 -0.07 -5.01 -17.70
N MET A 174 0.21 -5.02 -16.40
CA MET A 174 -0.29 -3.99 -15.49
C MET A 174 0.29 -2.61 -15.80
N LYS A 175 1.53 -2.52 -16.29
CA LYS A 175 2.17 -1.25 -16.67
C LYS A 175 1.44 -0.56 -17.82
N HIS A 176 0.82 -1.33 -18.71
CA HIS A 176 0.04 -0.82 -19.84
C HIS A 176 -1.46 -0.70 -19.54
N ASN A 177 -1.93 -1.19 -18.40
CA ASN A 177 -3.33 -1.11 -18.00
C ASN A 177 -3.65 0.25 -17.32
N THR A 178 -4.43 1.09 -18.00
CA THR A 178 -4.78 2.45 -17.55
C THR A 178 -5.61 2.47 -16.26
N THR A 179 -6.31 1.39 -15.91
CA THR A 179 -7.11 1.34 -14.67
C THR A 179 -6.27 1.17 -13.40
N VAL A 180 -4.98 0.81 -13.55
CA VAL A 180 -4.06 0.55 -12.42
C VAL A 180 -2.71 1.25 -12.52
N ASN A 181 -2.27 1.63 -13.73
CA ASN A 181 -0.95 2.20 -13.94
C ASN A 181 -0.85 3.68 -13.55
N LYS A 182 -1.98 4.33 -13.25
CA LYS A 182 -2.07 5.74 -12.85
C LYS A 182 -1.49 6.72 -13.87
N SER A 183 -1.66 6.43 -15.16
CA SER A 183 -1.27 7.35 -16.24
C SER A 183 -1.79 8.77 -16.01
N ASP A 184 -3.02 8.90 -15.50
CA ASP A 184 -3.67 10.19 -15.28
C ASP A 184 -2.96 10.99 -14.17
N TRP A 185 -2.42 10.30 -13.15
CA TRP A 185 -1.67 10.94 -12.08
C TRP A 185 -0.23 11.23 -12.50
N ASP A 186 0.37 10.38 -13.34
CA ASP A 186 1.69 10.61 -13.93
C ASP A 186 1.72 11.92 -14.75
N GLU A 187 0.61 12.33 -15.34
CA GLU A 187 0.49 13.61 -16.06
C GLU A 187 0.24 14.81 -15.13
N MET A 188 -0.51 14.61 -14.03
CA MET A 188 -0.93 15.69 -13.13
C MET A 188 0.04 15.99 -11.99
N LEU A 189 0.64 14.98 -11.37
CA LEU A 189 1.40 15.11 -10.12
C LEU A 189 2.91 14.96 -10.28
N TYR A 190 3.35 14.35 -11.38
CA TYR A 190 4.74 14.00 -11.59
C TYR A 190 5.32 14.74 -12.79
N GLN A 191 6.48 15.38 -12.62
CA GLN A 191 7.25 15.87 -13.76
C GLN A 191 7.57 14.68 -14.68
N LYS A 192 7.57 14.89 -16.01
CA LYS A 192 7.57 13.89 -17.11
C LYS A 192 8.48 12.65 -16.97
N GLU A 193 9.44 12.64 -16.05
CA GLU A 193 10.42 11.56 -15.84
C GLU A 193 9.96 10.44 -14.88
N PHE A 194 8.92 10.63 -14.08
CA PHE A 194 8.44 9.60 -13.15
C PHE A 194 7.24 8.84 -13.72
N LYS A 195 7.24 7.52 -13.51
CA LYS A 195 6.13 6.61 -13.84
C LYS A 195 5.76 5.80 -12.62
N PHE A 196 4.47 5.73 -12.28
CA PHE A 196 3.99 4.97 -11.12
C PHE A 196 4.38 3.49 -11.17
N MET A 197 4.22 2.85 -12.33
CA MET A 197 4.68 1.48 -12.63
C MET A 197 6.12 1.50 -13.18
N ARG A 198 7.11 1.54 -12.27
CA ARG A 198 8.50 1.87 -12.58
C ARG A 198 9.35 0.74 -13.20
N LYS A 199 9.68 -0.29 -12.40
CA LYS A 199 10.61 -1.38 -12.79
C LYS A 199 10.12 -2.79 -12.45
N GLY A 200 9.48 -2.99 -11.29
CA GLY A 200 9.01 -4.32 -10.87
C GLY A 200 10.12 -5.33 -10.54
N ILE A 201 11.35 -4.88 -10.27
CA ILE A 201 12.53 -5.74 -10.08
C ILE A 201 12.93 -5.79 -8.60
N VAL A 202 13.14 -7.00 -8.09
CA VAL A 202 13.67 -7.25 -6.74
C VAL A 202 15.19 -7.04 -6.74
N GLY A 203 15.72 -6.39 -5.70
CA GLY A 203 17.17 -6.21 -5.51
C GLY A 203 17.78 -5.04 -6.28
N ASN A 204 16.99 -4.27 -7.01
CA ASN A 204 17.46 -3.11 -7.78
C ASN A 204 18.07 -1.99 -6.91
N TRP A 205 17.87 -2.01 -5.58
CA TRP A 205 18.56 -1.11 -4.65
C TRP A 205 20.09 -1.25 -4.72
N ARG A 206 20.62 -2.43 -5.09
CA ARG A 206 22.06 -2.67 -5.23
C ARG A 206 22.72 -1.85 -6.34
N THR A 207 21.94 -1.40 -7.33
CA THR A 207 22.42 -0.56 -8.43
C THR A 207 22.07 0.93 -8.24
N GLU A 208 21.15 1.24 -7.33
CA GLU A 208 20.69 2.61 -7.06
C GLU A 208 21.36 3.25 -5.82
N MET A 209 22.01 2.46 -4.96
CA MET A 209 22.63 2.92 -3.72
C MET A 209 24.15 2.68 -3.72
N SER A 210 24.88 3.56 -3.02
CA SER A 210 26.33 3.38 -2.84
C SER A 210 26.62 2.24 -1.85
N PRO A 211 27.77 1.56 -1.95
CA PRO A 211 28.17 0.51 -1.01
C PRO A 211 28.16 0.94 0.46
N GLU A 212 28.52 2.20 0.73
CA GLU A 212 28.52 2.77 2.08
C GLU A 212 27.10 2.93 2.63
N LEU A 213 26.15 3.35 1.78
CA LEU A 213 24.75 3.48 2.17
C LEU A 213 24.13 2.10 2.41
N ILE A 214 24.42 1.14 1.53
CA ILE A 214 24.01 -0.27 1.69
C ILE A 214 24.46 -0.81 3.03
N THR A 215 25.74 -0.65 3.37
CA THR A 215 26.31 -1.13 4.63
C THR A 215 25.62 -0.51 5.84
N LYS A 216 25.31 0.79 5.79
CA LYS A 216 24.59 1.49 6.86
C LYS A 216 23.16 0.97 7.03
N ILE A 217 22.45 0.75 5.91
CA ILE A 217 21.08 0.22 5.93
C ILE A 217 21.07 -1.21 6.45
N ASP A 218 21.96 -2.08 5.96
CA ASP A 218 22.05 -3.48 6.42
C ASP A 218 22.32 -3.56 7.92
N LYS A 219 23.25 -2.74 8.43
CA LYS A 219 23.50 -2.65 9.88
C LYS A 219 22.24 -2.20 10.62
N TRP A 220 21.57 -1.15 10.16
CA TRP A 220 20.36 -0.65 10.80
C TRP A 220 19.26 -1.73 10.83
N ILE A 221 19.04 -2.43 9.72
CA ILE A 221 18.06 -3.52 9.64
C ILE A 221 18.43 -4.63 10.63
N PHE A 222 19.70 -5.03 10.70
CA PHE A 222 20.18 -6.04 11.65
C PHE A 222 19.89 -5.63 13.10
N ASP A 223 20.21 -4.38 13.47
CA ASP A 223 19.96 -3.84 14.81
C ASP A 223 18.46 -3.82 15.14
N GLN A 224 17.59 -3.47 14.17
CA GLN A 224 16.13 -3.41 14.37
C GLN A 224 15.43 -4.77 14.38
N THR A 225 16.06 -5.80 13.83
CA THR A 225 15.51 -7.16 13.74
C THR A 225 16.21 -8.12 14.71
N ILE A 226 16.94 -7.59 15.70
CA ILE A 226 17.79 -8.41 16.54
C ILE A 226 17.00 -9.47 17.32
N ASP A 227 15.82 -9.09 17.78
CA ASP A 227 14.89 -9.90 18.56
C ASP A 227 13.78 -10.55 17.70
N THR A 228 13.91 -10.48 16.37
CA THR A 228 12.89 -11.01 15.43
C THR A 228 13.59 -11.78 14.30
N PRO A 229 14.18 -12.94 14.61
CA PRO A 229 15.06 -13.66 13.69
C PRO A 229 14.36 -14.14 12.41
N ASP A 230 13.04 -14.36 12.43
CA ASP A 230 12.21 -14.68 11.27
C ASP A 230 12.19 -13.57 10.20
N LEU A 231 12.43 -12.30 10.58
CA LEU A 231 12.58 -11.20 9.63
C LEU A 231 13.95 -11.18 8.95
N ARG A 232 14.96 -11.86 9.53
CA ARG A 232 16.33 -11.92 8.96
C ARG A 232 16.39 -12.83 7.74
N ASP A 233 15.67 -13.95 7.77
CA ASP A 233 15.61 -14.92 6.66
C ASP A 233 14.88 -14.37 5.41
N ILE A 234 14.24 -13.20 5.51
CA ILE A 234 13.58 -12.52 4.39
C ILE A 234 14.57 -11.62 3.63
N LEU A 235 15.62 -11.16 4.31
CA LEU A 235 16.57 -10.15 3.82
C LEU A 235 17.79 -10.75 3.13
N TYR A 236 18.10 -12.00 3.44
CA TYR A 236 19.20 -12.80 2.88
C TYR A 236 18.66 -14.04 2.14
#